data_AF-A0A2U1LEL0-F1
#
_entry.id   AF-A0A2U1LEL0-F1
#
_cell.length_a   1.000
_cell.length_b   1.000
_cell.length_c   1.000
_cell.angle_alpha   90.00
_cell.angle_beta   90.00
_cell.angle_gamma   90.00
#
_symmetry.space_group_name_H-M   'P 1'
#
loop_
_entity.id
_entity.type
_entity.pdbx_description
1 polymer ?
#
loop_
_entity_poly.entity_id
_entity_poly.type
_entity_poly.pdbx_seq_one_letter_code
_entity_poly.pdbx_strand_id
1 'polypeptide(L)'
;MTNMYEYQGLEQRFCKDLSIWNGDVCFKVRFHRLFNLELQKDISVAHKLQLSDSSSSFRRRPRGGLEESQWNEMSQVIDNVVLSPINDRWRWTLNGNGFFSVSSVRKEIDKRVVAMSSSPTRWSTILPIKVNVFIWRMFLDKLPTRSNLSARGVDVPCVLCPVCDSEVESRNHLFFGCSLVSELHRLISRWWNIHIPLLIFFPGSLGLRTCVSRPCISWCWKPRFSLYGGMFGSLGMIVCSRW
;
A
#
# COMPACT_ATOMS: atom_id res chain seq x y z
N MET A 1 -6.61 -0.83 -14.36
CA MET A 1 -5.44 -1.73 -14.30
C MET A 1 -5.94 -3.16 -14.34
N THR A 2 -6.04 -3.66 -15.55
CA THR A 2 -6.50 -5.00 -15.91
C THR A 2 -5.28 -5.92 -15.85
N ASN A 3 -4.97 -6.48 -14.68
CA ASN A 3 -3.79 -7.35 -14.50
C ASN A 3 -4.07 -8.82 -14.89
N MET A 4 -5.17 -9.05 -15.59
CA MET A 4 -5.64 -10.33 -16.06
C MET A 4 -6.03 -10.17 -17.52
N TYR A 5 -5.49 -11.03 -18.38
CA TYR A 5 -5.85 -11.09 -19.79
C TYR A 5 -6.24 -12.52 -20.13
N GLU A 6 -7.12 -12.68 -21.11
CA GLU A 6 -7.51 -13.99 -21.64
C GLU A 6 -6.50 -14.44 -22.71
N TYR A 7 -6.01 -15.67 -22.63
CA TYR A 7 -5.09 -16.27 -23.60
C TYR A 7 -5.80 -16.53 -24.93
N GLN A 8 -5.11 -16.35 -26.06
CA GLN A 8 -5.61 -16.39 -27.45
C GLN A 8 -6.31 -17.72 -27.84
N GLY A 9 -7.56 -17.89 -27.44
CA GLY A 9 -8.44 -18.99 -27.82
C GLY A 9 -9.56 -18.55 -28.77
N LEU A 10 -10.52 -19.46 -28.98
CA LEU A 10 -11.51 -19.37 -30.06
C LEU A 10 -12.76 -18.54 -29.70
N GLU A 11 -12.99 -18.24 -28.43
CA GLU A 11 -14.22 -17.63 -27.90
C GLU A 11 -14.09 -16.13 -27.59
N GLN A 12 -12.89 -15.55 -27.69
CA GLN A 12 -12.68 -14.12 -27.46
C GLN A 12 -13.58 -13.26 -28.35
N ARG A 13 -14.35 -12.34 -27.77
CA ARG A 13 -15.27 -11.48 -28.52
C ARG A 13 -14.51 -10.35 -29.17
N PHE A 14 -14.60 -10.25 -30.49
CA PHE A 14 -13.89 -9.27 -31.30
C PHE A 14 -14.07 -7.83 -30.82
N CYS A 15 -15.29 -7.43 -30.44
CA CYS A 15 -15.53 -6.04 -30.05
C CYS A 15 -15.30 -5.73 -28.57
N LYS A 16 -15.24 -6.74 -27.70
CA LYS A 16 -15.12 -6.56 -26.25
C LYS A 16 -13.71 -6.91 -25.75
N ASP A 17 -13.09 -7.92 -26.35
CA ASP A 17 -11.90 -8.58 -25.82
C ASP A 17 -10.65 -8.33 -26.67
N LEU A 18 -10.78 -7.74 -27.87
CA LEU A 18 -9.62 -7.41 -28.72
C LEU A 18 -8.67 -6.34 -28.11
N SER A 19 -8.99 -5.80 -26.92
CA SER A 19 -8.02 -5.09 -26.05
C SER A 19 -6.75 -5.88 -25.78
N ILE A 20 -6.89 -7.21 -25.75
CA ILE A 20 -5.85 -8.15 -25.35
C ILE A 20 -4.74 -8.22 -26.40
N TRP A 21 -5.04 -7.86 -27.64
CA TRP A 21 -4.15 -8.06 -28.79
C TRP A 21 -3.23 -6.85 -29.06
N ASN A 22 -3.55 -5.66 -28.53
CA ASN A 22 -2.89 -4.43 -28.98
C ASN A 22 -2.70 -3.36 -27.87
N GLY A 23 -2.12 -3.77 -26.75
CA GLY A 23 -1.57 -2.85 -25.76
C GLY A 23 -2.58 -2.22 -24.79
N ASP A 24 -3.36 -3.06 -24.10
CA ASP A 24 -4.27 -2.69 -22.98
C ASP A 24 -5.48 -1.81 -23.33
N VAL A 25 -5.65 -1.37 -24.57
CA VAL A 25 -6.76 -0.51 -24.99
C VAL A 25 -7.85 -1.31 -25.70
N CYS A 26 -9.06 -1.31 -25.14
CA CYS A 26 -10.22 -2.01 -25.72
C CYS A 26 -10.51 -1.58 -27.15
N PHE A 27 -10.89 -2.55 -28.00
CA PHE A 27 -11.27 -2.33 -29.40
C PHE A 27 -12.32 -1.23 -29.57
N LYS A 28 -13.34 -1.22 -28.71
CA LYS A 28 -14.38 -0.18 -28.70
C LYS A 28 -13.81 1.23 -28.51
N VAL A 29 -12.72 1.35 -27.76
CA VAL A 29 -12.05 2.62 -27.47
C VAL A 29 -11.11 3.00 -28.61
N ARG A 30 -10.27 2.06 -29.07
CA ARG A 30 -9.28 2.32 -30.13
C ARG A 30 -9.92 2.51 -31.51
N PHE A 31 -10.86 1.64 -31.88
CA PHE A 31 -11.52 1.62 -33.19
C PHE A 31 -13.01 1.96 -33.08
N HIS A 32 -13.32 3.06 -32.38
CA HIS A 32 -14.69 3.45 -32.06
C HIS A 32 -15.63 3.54 -33.27
N ARG A 33 -15.14 4.04 -34.42
CA ARG A 33 -15.97 4.21 -35.62
C ARG A 33 -16.34 2.87 -36.24
N LEU A 34 -15.36 1.96 -36.34
CA LEU A 34 -15.60 0.59 -36.81
C LEU A 34 -16.47 -0.19 -35.84
N PHE A 35 -16.24 -0.03 -34.54
CA PHE A 35 -17.11 -0.60 -33.52
C PHE A 35 -18.55 -0.16 -33.73
N ASN A 36 -18.83 1.10 -34.07
CA ASN A 36 -20.20 1.54 -34.32
C ASN A 36 -20.83 0.92 -35.58
N LEU A 37 -20.04 0.62 -36.61
CA LEU A 37 -20.49 -0.02 -37.85
C LEU A 37 -20.81 -1.51 -37.68
N GLU A 38 -20.20 -2.18 -36.70
CA GLU A 38 -20.40 -3.60 -36.45
C GLU A 38 -21.87 -3.94 -36.13
N LEU A 39 -22.45 -4.91 -36.84
CA LEU A 39 -23.76 -5.46 -36.51
C LEU A 39 -23.68 -6.49 -35.39
N GLN A 40 -22.66 -7.34 -35.40
CA GLN A 40 -22.49 -8.44 -34.47
C GLN A 40 -21.45 -8.09 -33.39
N LYS A 41 -21.87 -7.38 -32.34
CA LYS A 41 -20.97 -6.95 -31.25
C LYS A 41 -20.36 -8.09 -30.43
N ASP A 42 -20.93 -9.29 -30.52
CA ASP A 42 -20.50 -10.48 -29.81
C ASP A 42 -19.83 -11.52 -30.73
N ILE A 43 -19.51 -11.16 -31.99
CA ILE A 43 -18.76 -12.05 -32.88
C ILE A 43 -17.41 -12.39 -32.27
N SER A 44 -17.01 -13.67 -32.29
CA SER A 44 -15.68 -14.05 -31.81
C SER A 44 -14.61 -13.66 -32.83
N VAL A 45 -13.37 -13.44 -32.36
CA VAL A 45 -12.22 -13.16 -33.23
C VAL A 45 -12.00 -14.30 -34.22
N ALA A 46 -12.14 -15.55 -33.75
CA ALA A 46 -12.02 -16.74 -34.59
C ALA A 46 -13.05 -16.78 -35.71
N HIS A 47 -14.32 -16.51 -35.39
CA HIS A 47 -15.37 -16.50 -36.41
C HIS A 47 -15.18 -15.34 -37.38
N LYS A 48 -14.75 -14.17 -36.89
CA LYS A 48 -14.53 -13.00 -37.75
C LYS A 48 -13.36 -13.19 -38.73
N LEU A 49 -12.30 -13.88 -38.31
CA LEU A 49 -11.16 -14.25 -39.16
C LEU A 49 -11.52 -15.29 -40.23
N GLN A 50 -12.54 -16.11 -40.00
CA GLN A 50 -13.02 -17.09 -40.99
C GLN A 50 -13.87 -16.46 -42.09
N LEU A 51 -14.34 -15.22 -41.91
CA LEU A 51 -15.09 -14.51 -42.94
C LEU A 51 -14.16 -14.13 -44.10
N SER A 52 -14.61 -14.35 -45.33
CA SER A 52 -13.88 -13.98 -46.55
C SER A 52 -13.61 -12.47 -46.64
N ASP A 53 -14.48 -11.66 -46.04
CA ASP A 53 -14.31 -10.22 -45.90
C ASP A 53 -14.65 -9.84 -44.45
N SER A 54 -13.67 -9.39 -43.67
CA SER A 54 -13.88 -8.92 -42.29
C SER A 54 -14.85 -7.73 -42.20
N SER A 55 -15.06 -6.99 -43.30
CA SER A 55 -16.02 -5.89 -43.39
C SER A 55 -17.45 -6.34 -43.69
N SER A 56 -17.67 -7.63 -44.01
CA SER A 56 -19.01 -8.18 -44.30
C SER A 56 -19.96 -8.13 -43.10
N SER A 57 -19.41 -8.19 -41.89
CA SER A 57 -20.16 -8.05 -40.62
C SER A 57 -20.65 -6.62 -40.34
N PHE A 58 -20.13 -5.62 -41.06
CA PHE A 58 -20.50 -4.23 -40.86
C PHE A 58 -21.81 -3.87 -41.58
N ARG A 59 -22.56 -2.92 -41.03
CA ARG A 59 -23.76 -2.34 -41.67
C ARG A 59 -23.48 -1.80 -43.08
N ARG A 60 -22.26 -1.32 -43.29
CA ARG A 60 -21.75 -0.76 -44.55
C ARG A 60 -20.23 -0.80 -44.52
N ARG A 61 -19.59 -0.73 -45.69
CA ARG A 61 -18.12 -0.61 -45.75
C ARG A 61 -17.61 0.70 -45.13
N PRO A 62 -16.40 0.67 -44.54
CA PRO A 62 -15.69 1.86 -44.11
C PRO A 62 -15.60 2.88 -45.25
N ARG A 63 -15.97 4.12 -44.98
CA ARG A 63 -15.83 5.27 -45.86
C ARG A 63 -14.46 5.93 -45.59
N GLY A 64 -13.97 6.69 -46.57
CA GLY A 64 -12.66 7.30 -46.51
C GLY A 64 -12.39 8.19 -45.28
N GLY A 65 -11.14 8.61 -45.14
CA GLY A 65 -10.69 9.46 -44.05
C GLY A 65 -10.39 8.67 -42.77
N LEU A 66 -10.85 9.16 -41.63
CA LEU A 66 -10.52 8.56 -40.32
C LEU A 66 -11.15 7.18 -40.08
N GLU A 67 -12.23 6.83 -40.78
CA GLU A 67 -12.85 5.51 -40.68
C GLU A 67 -12.03 4.47 -41.47
N GLU A 68 -11.55 4.84 -42.66
CA GLU A 68 -10.61 4.06 -43.46
C GLU A 68 -9.23 3.93 -42.79
N SER A 69 -8.72 4.97 -42.15
CA SER A 69 -7.47 4.87 -41.39
C SER A 69 -7.57 3.88 -40.23
N GLN A 70 -8.69 3.90 -39.49
CA GLN A 70 -8.97 2.90 -38.45
C GLN A 70 -9.10 1.49 -39.04
N TRP A 71 -9.69 1.36 -40.22
CA TRP A 71 -9.82 0.08 -40.91
C TRP A 71 -8.46 -0.49 -41.28
N ASN A 72 -7.59 0.31 -41.91
CA ASN A 72 -6.26 -0.13 -42.31
C ASN A 72 -5.41 -0.55 -41.10
N GLU A 73 -5.45 0.23 -40.01
CA GLU A 73 -4.75 -0.12 -38.77
C GLU A 73 -5.31 -1.41 -38.15
N MET A 74 -6.64 -1.57 -38.12
CA MET A 74 -7.28 -2.78 -37.61
C MET A 74 -6.93 -4.00 -38.46
N SER A 75 -6.96 -3.89 -39.80
CA SER A 75 -6.58 -4.97 -40.71
C SER A 75 -5.14 -5.41 -40.47
N GLN A 76 -4.20 -4.47 -40.31
CA GLN A 76 -2.81 -4.81 -39.97
C GLN A 76 -2.71 -5.57 -38.64
N VAL A 77 -3.51 -5.22 -37.64
CA VAL A 77 -3.52 -5.93 -36.35
C VAL A 77 -4.07 -7.34 -36.52
N ILE A 78 -5.19 -7.48 -37.23
CA ILE A 78 -5.88 -8.75 -37.50
C ILE A 78 -5.01 -9.70 -38.33
N ASP A 79 -4.31 -9.19 -39.35
CA ASP A 79 -3.43 -10.01 -40.21
C ASP A 79 -2.26 -10.64 -39.44
N ASN A 80 -1.84 -10.01 -38.35
CA ASN A 80 -0.78 -10.52 -37.48
C ASN A 80 -1.31 -11.44 -36.36
N VAL A 81 -2.61 -11.72 -36.31
CA VAL A 81 -3.21 -12.59 -35.30
C VAL A 81 -3.05 -14.06 -35.68
N VAL A 82 -2.35 -14.81 -34.83
CA VAL A 82 -2.34 -16.28 -34.87
C VAL A 82 -3.16 -16.80 -33.69
N LEU A 83 -4.29 -17.46 -33.99
CA LEU A 83 -5.11 -18.10 -32.96
C LEU A 83 -4.58 -19.51 -32.65
N SER A 84 -4.56 -19.86 -31.37
CA SER A 84 -4.30 -21.24 -30.96
C SER A 84 -5.61 -22.05 -30.93
N PRO A 85 -5.61 -23.35 -31.25
CA PRO A 85 -6.79 -24.20 -31.17
C PRO A 85 -7.16 -24.58 -29.73
N ILE A 86 -6.68 -23.84 -28.74
CA ILE A 86 -6.88 -24.09 -27.32
C ILE A 86 -8.02 -23.20 -26.83
N ASN A 87 -8.86 -23.72 -25.93
CA ASN A 87 -9.87 -22.90 -25.27
C ASN A 87 -9.24 -21.71 -24.53
N ASP A 88 -9.98 -20.62 -24.47
CA ASP A 88 -9.59 -19.42 -23.75
C ASP A 88 -9.31 -19.70 -22.27
N ARG A 89 -8.25 -19.09 -21.74
CA ARG A 89 -7.85 -19.23 -20.34
C ARG A 89 -7.36 -17.90 -19.79
N TRP A 90 -7.75 -17.58 -18.56
CA TRP A 90 -7.20 -16.42 -17.86
C TRP A 90 -5.70 -16.59 -17.60
N ARG A 91 -4.92 -15.60 -18.03
CA ARG A 91 -3.48 -15.50 -17.82
C ARG A 91 -3.16 -14.29 -16.96
N TRP A 92 -2.36 -14.56 -15.94
CA TRP A 92 -1.84 -13.55 -15.02
C TRP A 92 -0.51 -12.99 -15.53
N THR A 93 -0.40 -11.67 -15.71
CA THR A 93 0.80 -11.05 -16.32
C THR A 93 1.82 -10.53 -15.33
N LEU A 94 1.48 -10.38 -14.04
CA LEU A 94 2.35 -9.70 -13.08
C LEU A 94 3.63 -10.48 -12.72
N ASN A 95 3.67 -11.79 -12.96
CA ASN A 95 4.81 -12.66 -12.63
C ASN A 95 5.41 -13.37 -13.85
N GLY A 96 4.94 -13.07 -15.06
CA GLY A 96 5.42 -13.65 -16.32
C GLY A 96 5.12 -15.15 -16.55
N ASN A 97 4.77 -15.91 -15.50
CA ASN A 97 4.50 -17.35 -15.61
C ASN A 97 3.07 -17.66 -16.06
N GLY A 98 2.19 -16.66 -16.08
CA GLY A 98 0.81 -16.81 -16.52
C GLY A 98 -0.16 -17.31 -15.45
N PHE A 99 0.33 -17.74 -14.29
CA PHE A 99 -0.48 -18.29 -13.21
C PHE A 99 -0.74 -17.25 -12.14
N PHE A 100 -1.99 -17.21 -11.67
CA PHE A 100 -2.38 -16.40 -10.55
C PHE A 100 -1.65 -16.87 -9.27
N SER A 101 -1.12 -15.92 -8.51
CA SER A 101 -0.60 -16.20 -7.17
C SER A 101 -0.85 -15.01 -6.26
N VAL A 102 -1.40 -15.29 -5.07
CA VAL A 102 -1.59 -14.28 -4.01
C VAL A 102 -0.30 -13.53 -3.71
N SER A 103 0.85 -14.22 -3.75
CA SER A 103 2.17 -13.62 -3.53
C SER A 103 2.51 -12.50 -4.54
N SER A 104 2.12 -12.67 -5.81
CA SER A 104 2.40 -11.70 -6.86
C SER A 104 1.48 -10.48 -6.76
N VAL A 105 0.19 -10.68 -6.48
CA VAL A 105 -0.76 -9.60 -6.19
C VAL A 105 -0.26 -8.78 -5.01
N ARG A 106 0.14 -9.47 -3.92
CA ARG A 106 0.58 -8.82 -2.70
C ARG A 106 1.79 -7.93 -2.92
N LYS A 107 2.80 -8.40 -3.66
CA LYS A 107 3.98 -7.61 -4.03
C LYS A 107 3.60 -6.32 -4.78
N GLU A 108 2.66 -6.37 -5.71
CA GLU A 108 2.23 -5.17 -6.45
C GLU A 108 1.43 -4.19 -5.60
N ILE A 109 0.61 -4.69 -4.67
CA ILE A 109 -0.06 -3.84 -3.68
C ILE A 109 0.99 -3.19 -2.79
N ASP A 110 1.94 -3.96 -2.27
CA ASP A 110 2.96 -3.47 -1.36
C ASP A 110 3.84 -2.41 -2.04
N LYS A 111 4.21 -2.55 -3.32
CA LYS A 111 4.92 -1.50 -4.07
C LYS A 111 4.20 -0.14 -4.05
N ARG A 112 2.86 -0.14 -4.07
CA ARG A 112 2.05 1.09 -4.12
C ARG A 112 1.73 1.63 -2.73
N VAL A 113 1.57 0.74 -1.75
CA VAL A 113 1.16 1.10 -0.37
C VAL A 113 2.36 1.38 0.52
N VAL A 114 3.46 0.63 0.37
CA VAL A 114 4.66 0.69 1.24
C VAL A 114 5.61 1.83 0.85
N ALA A 115 5.42 2.44 -0.32
CA ALA A 115 6.16 3.64 -0.72
C ALA A 115 6.06 4.81 0.28
N MET A 116 5.10 4.77 1.23
CA MET A 116 4.90 5.81 2.24
C MET A 116 5.83 5.72 3.47
N SER A 117 6.60 4.65 3.66
CA SER A 117 7.56 4.56 4.78
C SER A 117 8.86 3.87 4.38
N SER A 118 9.86 4.66 4.00
CA SER A 118 11.20 4.18 3.61
C SER A 118 12.04 3.65 4.78
N SER A 119 11.57 3.79 6.02
CA SER A 119 12.31 3.35 7.21
C SER A 119 11.77 2.01 7.74
N PRO A 120 12.58 0.95 7.84
CA PRO A 120 12.17 -0.29 8.47
C PRO A 120 11.82 -0.05 9.95
N THR A 121 10.70 -0.60 10.40
CA THR A 121 10.31 -0.54 11.82
C THR A 121 11.24 -1.42 12.63
N ARG A 122 11.97 -0.85 13.59
CA ARG A 122 12.82 -1.59 14.53
C ARG A 122 12.03 -1.95 15.78
N TRP A 123 11.83 -3.25 16.01
CA TRP A 123 11.17 -3.76 17.21
C TRP A 123 12.16 -3.84 18.37
N SER A 124 11.70 -3.50 19.58
CA SER A 124 12.50 -3.72 20.79
C SER A 124 12.33 -5.15 21.28
N THR A 125 13.43 -5.88 21.49
CA THR A 125 13.40 -7.24 22.05
C THR A 125 13.07 -7.26 23.54
N ILE A 126 13.18 -6.11 24.22
CA ILE A 126 12.93 -5.95 25.65
C ILE A 126 11.44 -5.74 25.93
N LEU A 127 10.70 -5.15 24.98
CA LEU A 127 9.30 -4.82 25.16
C LEU A 127 8.39 -6.00 24.77
N PRO A 128 7.31 -6.25 25.52
CA PRO A 128 6.27 -7.16 25.09
C PRO A 128 5.72 -6.78 23.72
N ILE A 129 5.38 -7.77 22.90
CA ILE A 129 4.89 -7.57 21.52
C ILE A 129 3.72 -6.57 21.45
N LYS A 130 2.83 -6.57 22.43
CA LYS A 130 1.69 -5.65 22.50
C LYS A 130 2.12 -4.18 22.60
N VAL A 131 3.15 -3.89 23.41
CA VAL A 131 3.69 -2.54 23.59
C VAL A 131 4.38 -2.07 22.31
N ASN A 132 5.17 -2.97 21.73
CA ASN A 132 5.80 -2.79 20.43
C ASN A 132 4.76 -2.40 19.36
N VAL A 133 3.68 -3.17 19.22
CA VAL A 133 2.62 -2.92 18.21
C VAL A 133 1.92 -1.59 18.48
N PHE A 134 1.67 -1.27 19.75
CA PHE A 134 1.08 -0.01 20.15
C PHE A 134 1.94 1.20 19.74
N ILE A 135 3.24 1.16 20.05
CA ILE A 135 4.21 2.20 19.69
C ILE A 135 4.29 2.36 18.17
N TRP A 136 4.34 1.26 17.42
CA TRP A 136 4.32 1.28 15.96
C TRP A 136 3.06 1.98 15.41
N ARG A 137 1.87 1.65 15.94
CA ARG A 137 0.62 2.33 15.57
C ARG A 137 0.62 3.82 15.93
N MET A 138 1.25 4.20 17.05
CA MET A 138 1.40 5.59 17.47
C MET A 138 2.26 6.38 16.47
N PHE A 139 3.39 5.81 16.04
CA PHE A 139 4.28 6.45 15.06
C PHE A 139 3.63 6.66 13.69
N LEU A 140 2.77 5.73 13.27
CA LEU A 140 2.01 5.83 12.01
C LEU A 140 0.76 6.72 12.10
N ASP A 141 0.48 7.29 13.27
CA ASP A 141 -0.77 8.02 13.56
C ASP A 141 -2.02 7.18 13.23
N LYS A 142 -1.99 5.90 13.62
CA LYS A 142 -3.07 4.91 13.38
C LYS A 142 -3.73 4.45 14.68
N LEU A 143 -3.58 5.23 15.75
CA LEU A 143 -4.35 5.03 16.97
C LEU A 143 -5.79 5.52 16.77
N PRO A 144 -6.78 4.89 17.43
CA PRO A 144 -8.19 5.25 17.30
C PRO A 144 -8.51 6.50 18.13
N THR A 145 -7.80 7.61 17.89
CA THR A 145 -8.11 8.89 18.52
C THR A 145 -9.35 9.50 17.88
N ARG A 146 -10.10 10.35 18.59
CA ARG A 146 -11.29 11.02 18.03
C ARG A 146 -10.98 11.77 16.74
N SER A 147 -9.82 12.44 16.65
CA SER A 147 -9.38 13.10 15.41
C SER A 147 -9.23 12.12 14.25
N ASN A 148 -8.63 10.94 14.49
CA ASN A 148 -8.39 9.92 13.47
C ASN A 148 -9.67 9.17 13.08
N LEU A 149 -10.62 9.01 14.00
CA LEU A 149 -11.94 8.43 13.74
C LEU A 149 -12.77 9.37 12.85
N SER A 150 -12.84 10.65 13.21
CA SER A 150 -13.52 11.69 12.42
C SER A 150 -12.93 11.81 11.01
N ALA A 151 -11.60 11.81 10.88
CA ALA A 151 -10.92 11.83 9.57
C ALA A 151 -11.22 10.59 8.69
N ARG A 152 -11.72 9.50 9.27
CA ARG A 152 -12.14 8.29 8.55
C ARG A 152 -13.65 8.25 8.28
N GLY A 153 -14.38 9.32 8.59
CA GLY A 153 -15.82 9.42 8.40
C GLY A 153 -16.64 8.65 9.44
N VAL A 154 -16.04 8.28 10.58
CA VAL A 154 -16.82 7.78 11.73
C VAL A 154 -17.49 8.98 12.39
N ASP A 155 -18.79 8.86 12.66
CA ASP A 155 -19.53 9.90 13.39
C ASP A 155 -19.05 9.96 14.84
N VAL A 156 -18.45 11.08 15.21
CA VAL A 156 -17.92 11.35 16.54
C VAL A 156 -18.54 12.66 17.01
N PRO A 157 -19.32 12.68 18.10
CA PRO A 157 -20.04 13.88 18.54
C PRO A 157 -19.16 15.10 18.82
N CYS A 158 -17.92 14.86 19.27
CA CYS A 158 -16.95 15.90 19.55
C CYS A 158 -15.53 15.35 19.37
N VAL A 159 -14.64 16.13 18.77
CA VAL A 159 -13.22 15.75 18.55
C VAL A 159 -12.30 16.17 19.71
N LEU A 160 -12.82 16.87 20.72
CA LEU A 160 -12.06 17.29 21.89
C LEU A 160 -11.64 16.09 22.73
N CYS A 161 -10.53 16.24 23.43
CA CYS A 161 -9.97 15.29 24.37
C CYS A 161 -10.97 15.02 25.50
N PRO A 162 -11.42 13.77 25.73
CA PRO A 162 -12.38 13.47 26.78
C PRO A 162 -11.85 13.68 28.21
N VAL A 163 -10.53 13.88 28.35
CA VAL A 163 -9.88 14.03 29.66
C VAL A 163 -9.84 15.48 30.09
N CYS A 164 -9.42 16.40 29.21
CA CYS A 164 -9.25 17.81 29.55
C CYS A 164 -10.22 18.76 28.86
N ASP A 165 -10.98 18.27 27.87
CA ASP A 165 -12.00 19.00 27.11
C ASP A 165 -11.54 20.34 26.49
N SER A 166 -10.23 20.54 26.35
CA SER A 166 -9.64 21.82 25.97
C SER A 166 -9.02 21.84 24.56
N GLU A 167 -8.54 20.70 24.09
CA GLU A 167 -7.89 20.56 22.78
C GLU A 167 -8.37 19.30 22.06
N VAL A 168 -8.14 19.22 20.74
CA VAL A 168 -8.47 18.06 19.92
C VAL A 168 -7.70 16.82 20.39
N GLU A 169 -8.38 15.69 20.51
CA GLU A 169 -7.78 14.40 20.83
C GLU A 169 -6.93 13.88 19.66
N SER A 170 -5.70 14.37 19.56
CA SER A 170 -4.66 13.89 18.67
C SER A 170 -3.68 12.98 19.43
N ARG A 171 -2.85 12.21 18.72
CA ARG A 171 -1.76 11.45 19.38
C ARG A 171 -0.83 12.35 20.20
N ASN A 172 -0.55 13.57 19.72
CA ASN A 172 0.37 14.46 20.40
C ASN A 172 -0.25 14.97 21.70
N HIS A 173 -1.52 15.38 21.64
CA HIS A 173 -2.24 15.81 22.81
C HIS A 173 -2.42 14.65 23.81
N LEU A 174 -2.85 13.48 23.34
CA LEU A 174 -3.12 12.31 24.18
C LEU A 174 -1.88 11.78 24.94
N PHE A 175 -0.67 11.91 24.40
CA PHE A 175 0.56 11.39 25.03
C PHE A 175 1.50 12.46 25.59
N PHE A 176 1.38 13.73 25.18
CA PHE A 176 2.36 14.75 25.55
C PHE A 176 1.74 16.09 25.96
N GLY A 177 0.53 16.42 25.49
CA GLY A 177 -0.08 17.75 25.69
C GLY A 177 -1.22 17.81 26.71
N CYS A 178 -1.88 16.69 26.98
CA CYS A 178 -3.03 16.66 27.89
C CYS A 178 -2.59 16.98 29.33
N SER A 179 -3.34 17.84 30.01
CA SER A 179 -3.05 18.28 31.39
C SER A 179 -2.84 17.11 32.36
N LEU A 180 -3.69 16.07 32.27
CA LEU A 180 -3.53 14.83 33.06
C LEU A 180 -2.18 14.15 32.78
N VAL A 181 -1.81 14.08 31.50
CA VAL A 181 -0.59 13.38 31.08
C VAL A 181 0.65 14.17 31.47
N SER A 182 0.63 15.50 31.34
CA SER A 182 1.69 16.36 31.84
C SER A 182 1.95 16.14 33.34
N GLU A 183 0.88 16.01 34.13
CA GLU A 183 0.99 15.73 35.56
C GLU A 183 1.54 14.32 35.85
N LEU A 184 1.08 13.31 35.11
CA LEU A 184 1.64 11.95 35.22
C LEU A 184 3.13 11.91 34.86
N HIS A 185 3.54 12.60 33.80
CA HIS A 185 4.95 12.72 33.42
C HIS A 185 5.77 13.38 34.52
N ARG A 186 5.23 14.41 35.20
CA ARG A 186 5.86 15.07 36.34
C ARG A 186 6.01 14.14 37.55
N LEU A 187 5.01 13.31 37.84
CA LEU A 187 5.07 12.34 38.93
C LEU A 187 6.07 11.23 38.65
N ILE A 188 6.08 10.70 37.42
CA ILE A 188 7.01 9.65 36.98
C ILE A 188 8.45 10.18 36.96
N SER A 189 8.66 11.39 36.42
CA SER A 189 9.99 12.02 36.37
C SER A 189 10.55 12.21 37.78
N ARG A 190 9.72 12.65 38.72
CA ARG A 190 10.07 12.76 40.14
C ARG A 190 10.36 11.40 40.77
N TRP A 191 9.54 10.38 40.49
CA TRP A 191 9.74 9.04 41.04
C TRP A 191 11.05 8.40 40.55
N TRP A 192 11.40 8.61 39.29
CA TRP A 192 12.63 8.07 38.69
C TRP A 192 13.85 8.97 38.86
N ASN A 193 13.66 10.18 39.39
CA ASN A 193 14.69 11.21 39.46
C ASN A 193 15.36 11.45 38.09
N ILE A 194 14.57 11.46 37.02
CA ILE A 194 15.02 11.70 35.65
C ILE A 194 14.30 12.94 35.14
N HIS A 195 15.06 13.88 34.57
CA HIS A 195 14.47 14.99 33.84
C HIS A 195 13.95 14.47 32.50
N ILE A 196 12.66 14.12 32.43
CA ILE A 196 11.99 13.82 31.17
C ILE A 196 11.75 15.17 30.49
N PRO A 197 12.46 15.51 29.41
CA PRO A 197 12.12 16.70 28.65
C PRO A 197 10.66 16.54 28.22
N LEU A 198 9.83 17.55 28.47
CA LEU A 198 8.51 17.60 27.85
C LEU A 198 8.77 17.42 26.35
N LEU A 199 8.38 16.26 25.80
CA LEU A 199 8.54 15.97 24.38
C LEU A 199 7.49 16.81 23.65
N ILE A 200 7.78 18.10 23.55
CA ILE A 200 6.96 19.04 22.84
C ILE A 200 7.16 18.72 21.37
N PHE A 201 6.11 18.18 20.76
CA PHE A 201 5.97 17.96 19.33
C PHE A 201 6.71 16.74 18.76
N PHE A 202 5.94 15.73 18.32
CA PHE A 202 6.37 14.91 17.19
C PHE A 202 6.17 15.75 15.93
N PRO A 203 7.24 16.20 15.24
CA PRO A 203 7.07 16.81 13.93
C PRO A 203 6.64 15.69 12.99
N GLY A 204 5.38 15.71 12.59
CA GLY A 204 4.99 15.04 11.36
C GLY A 204 5.80 15.68 10.23
N SER A 205 6.41 14.86 9.37
CA SER A 205 6.99 15.24 8.06
C SER A 205 8.42 15.83 7.95
N LEU A 206 9.29 15.75 8.96
CA LEU A 206 10.74 15.84 8.69
C LEU A 206 11.40 14.50 9.00
N GLY A 207 12.05 13.93 7.98
CA GLY A 207 12.77 12.68 8.05
C GLY A 207 13.57 12.60 9.34
N LEU A 208 13.15 11.68 10.21
CA LEU A 208 13.80 11.36 11.46
C LEU A 208 15.19 10.82 11.13
N ARG A 209 16.16 11.74 10.97
CA ARG A 209 17.46 11.55 11.61
C ARG A 209 17.20 11.55 13.11
N THR A 210 16.58 10.48 13.62
CA THR A 210 16.76 10.16 15.03
C THR A 210 18.24 9.92 15.19
N CYS A 211 18.88 10.81 15.94
CA CYS A 211 20.09 10.52 16.68
C CYS A 211 19.88 9.23 17.50
N VAL A 212 20.01 8.07 16.86
CA VAL A 212 20.30 6.77 17.48
C VAL A 212 21.79 6.45 17.28
N SER A 213 22.58 7.43 16.84
CA SER A 213 24.03 7.33 16.64
C SER A 213 24.85 7.87 17.82
N ARG A 214 24.32 7.80 19.03
CA ARG A 214 25.14 7.82 20.25
C ARG A 214 24.65 6.75 21.24
N PRO A 215 25.44 5.70 21.50
CA PRO A 215 25.11 4.69 22.49
C PRO A 215 25.38 5.25 23.88
N CYS A 216 24.48 6.08 24.40
CA CYS A 216 24.49 6.49 25.81
C CYS A 216 23.06 6.53 26.33
N ILE A 217 22.38 5.39 26.30
CA ILE A 217 21.50 5.02 27.40
C ILE A 217 21.86 3.58 27.73
N SER A 218 22.90 3.42 28.55
CA SER A 218 23.08 2.18 29.28
C SER A 218 21.88 2.02 30.22
N TRP A 219 20.79 1.46 29.71
CA TRP A 219 19.76 0.84 30.53
C TRP A 219 20.38 -0.40 31.15
N CYS A 220 21.22 -0.19 32.17
CA CYS A 220 21.68 -1.26 33.02
C CYS A 220 20.51 -1.61 33.94
N TRP A 221 19.66 -2.53 33.47
CA TRP A 221 18.68 -3.19 34.32
C TRP A 221 19.45 -3.99 35.37
N LYS A 222 19.54 -3.45 36.59
CA LYS A 222 19.73 -4.27 37.79
C LYS A 222 18.46 -4.14 38.64
N PRO A 223 17.68 -5.22 38.83
CA PRO A 223 16.64 -5.22 39.84
C PRO A 223 17.34 -5.15 41.21
N ARG A 224 17.18 -4.03 41.92
CA ARG A 224 17.63 -3.93 43.31
C ARG A 224 16.60 -4.60 44.20
N PHE A 225 16.69 -5.92 44.32
CA PHE A 225 16.19 -6.59 45.52
C PHE A 225 17.09 -6.17 46.68
N SER A 226 16.51 -5.45 47.63
CA SER A 226 17.14 -5.15 48.91
C SER A 226 17.11 -6.42 49.75
N LEU A 227 18.26 -7.06 49.94
CA LEU A 227 18.50 -7.92 51.08
C LEU A 227 19.77 -7.42 51.78
N TYR A 228 19.63 -7.29 53.10
CA TYR A 228 20.60 -6.83 54.08
C TYR A 228 22.02 -7.40 53.89
N GLY A 229 23.03 -6.58 54.22
CA GLY A 229 24.30 -7.06 54.80
C GLY A 229 25.60 -6.64 54.10
N GLY A 230 26.41 -5.83 54.78
CA GLY A 230 27.85 -6.08 54.92
C GLY A 230 28.84 -5.53 53.88
N MET A 231 29.53 -4.44 54.26
CA MET A 231 30.99 -4.28 54.31
C MET A 231 31.90 -4.47 53.05
N PHE A 232 32.66 -3.37 52.79
CA PHE A 232 34.03 -3.24 52.23
C PHE A 232 34.35 -3.58 50.76
N GLY A 233 35.07 -2.65 50.11
CA GLY A 233 36.15 -3.00 49.16
C GLY A 233 36.07 -2.43 47.73
N SER A 234 36.80 -1.34 47.52
CA SER A 234 37.65 -0.97 46.35
C SER A 234 37.18 -1.12 44.89
N LEU A 235 37.32 0.03 44.20
CA LEU A 235 37.67 0.28 42.79
C LEU A 235 38.01 -0.93 41.89
N GLY A 236 37.36 -0.97 40.72
CA GLY A 236 37.80 -1.75 39.56
C GLY A 236 37.09 -1.29 38.28
N MET A 237 37.79 -0.53 37.44
CA MET A 237 37.44 -0.33 36.03
C MET A 237 37.50 -1.67 35.31
N ILE A 238 36.42 -2.08 34.65
CA ILE A 238 36.47 -3.09 33.59
C ILE A 238 35.85 -2.49 32.34
N VAL A 239 36.74 -2.16 31.42
CA VAL A 239 36.46 -1.91 30.01
C VAL A 239 35.86 -3.19 29.43
N CYS A 240 34.70 -3.12 28.79
CA CYS A 240 34.25 -4.20 27.90
C CYS A 240 33.83 -3.64 26.55
N SER A 241 34.66 -3.98 25.59
CA SER A 241 34.62 -3.68 24.17
C SER A 241 33.41 -4.31 23.48
N ARG A 242 32.83 -3.55 22.55
CA ARG A 242 32.44 -3.96 21.19
C ARG A 242 31.65 -5.28 21.02
N TRP A 243 30.37 -5.17 20.67
CA TRP A 243 29.73 -5.84 19.52
C TRP A 243 28.57 -4.96 19.03
#